data_AF-A0AAD7R5V0-F1
#
_entry.id   AF-A0AAD7R5V0-F1
#
_cell.length_a   1.000
_cell.length_b   1.000
_cell.length_c   1.000
_cell.angle_alpha   90.00
_cell.angle_beta   90.00
_cell.angle_gamma   90.00
#
_symmetry.space_group_name_H-M   'P 1'
#
loop_
_entity.id
_entity.type
_entity.pdbx_description
1 polymer ?
#
loop_
_entity_poly.entity_id
_entity_poly.type
_entity_poly.pdbx_seq_one_letter_code
_entity_poly.pdbx_strand_id
1 'polypeptide(L)'
;MPAIEAPKLSPGFVRSMYRSLNETQVSVFYTVREWCLKRVWDHNPEPLFYFISGRAGCGKYHVIKCIYQEATKILRQLPRFRDEADMSQPAVLLTAFTGTAALNISGKTLHSVLKLPRNLKPPYQGLGNALDEVRAALSNAEILIIDEISMVSKELFAYVHWRFQQIKGNRKPFGGMSVLAVGDFYQLPPVGKAKQLCVCEGDVFDLWKDFQIVNLTEIMRQKDDRAFAQLLNRIRTKKKTDPLSFNDTALLTQAVAEIKDCPLDVLHIFATNKEVDAHNAATVTALRLQVVNIPAEDYRKQEEWSS
;
A
#
# COMPACT_ATOMS: atom_id res chain seq x y z
N MET A 1 -15.00 -2.16 14.89
CA MET A 1 -14.63 -0.99 14.05
C MET A 1 -15.65 -0.90 12.94
N PRO A 2 -16.27 0.27 12.67
CA PRO A 2 -17.16 0.40 11.53
C PRO A 2 -16.38 0.10 10.26
N ALA A 3 -16.85 -0.87 9.47
CA ALA A 3 -16.31 -1.13 8.16
C ALA A 3 -16.56 0.12 7.31
N ILE A 4 -15.50 0.83 6.93
CA ILE A 4 -15.60 1.89 5.93
C ILE A 4 -15.90 1.15 4.62
N GLU A 5 -17.18 0.97 4.30
CA GLU A 5 -17.58 0.45 3.00
C GLU A 5 -17.12 1.45 1.95
N ALA A 6 -16.26 1.00 1.04
CA ALA A 6 -15.86 1.82 -0.10
C ALA A 6 -17.12 2.30 -0.84
N PRO A 7 -17.23 3.59 -1.18
CA PRO A 7 -18.42 4.12 -1.83
C PRO A 7 -18.74 3.32 -3.10
N LYS A 8 -20.00 2.90 -3.25
CA LYS A 8 -20.45 2.20 -4.46
C LYS A 8 -20.32 3.12 -5.66
N LEU A 9 -19.34 2.85 -6.51
CA LEU A 9 -19.07 3.66 -7.70
C LEU A 9 -20.06 3.33 -8.82
N SER A 10 -20.56 4.35 -9.51
CA SER A 10 -21.56 4.18 -10.57
C SER A 10 -20.97 3.44 -11.78
N PRO A 11 -21.76 2.62 -12.50
CA PRO A 11 -21.26 1.88 -13.67
C PRO A 11 -20.67 2.79 -14.76
N GLY A 12 -21.23 3.99 -14.95
CA GLY A 12 -20.71 4.98 -15.89
C GLY A 12 -19.34 5.51 -15.49
N PHE A 13 -19.13 5.77 -14.20
CA PHE A 13 -17.84 6.21 -13.67
C PHE A 13 -16.77 5.12 -13.81
N VAL A 14 -17.11 3.86 -13.50
CA VAL A 14 -16.19 2.71 -13.65
C VAL A 14 -15.75 2.54 -15.11
N ARG A 15 -16.67 2.65 -16.08
CA ARG A 15 -16.31 2.60 -17.51
C ARG A 15 -15.38 3.74 -17.91
N SER A 16 -15.61 4.94 -17.38
CA SER A 16 -14.73 6.09 -17.62
C SER A 16 -13.33 5.84 -17.04
N MET A 17 -13.23 5.24 -15.86
CA MET A 17 -11.94 4.89 -15.24
C MET A 17 -11.13 3.91 -16.09
N TYR A 18 -11.78 2.89 -16.67
CA TYR A 18 -11.10 1.91 -17.52
C TYR A 18 -10.61 2.55 -18.84
N ARG A 19 -11.38 3.48 -19.40
CA ARG A 19 -11.00 4.21 -20.62
C ARG A 19 -9.86 5.20 -20.41
N SER A 20 -9.60 5.62 -19.17
CA SER A 20 -8.54 6.58 -18.85
C SER A 20 -7.19 5.93 -18.56
N LEU A 21 -7.08 4.60 -18.65
CA LEU A 21 -5.82 3.87 -18.50
C LEU A 21 -4.95 4.06 -19.75
N ASN A 22 -3.66 4.27 -19.57
CA ASN A 22 -2.70 4.25 -20.68
C ASN A 22 -2.30 2.82 -21.06
N GLU A 23 -1.52 2.68 -22.13
CA GLU A 23 -1.10 1.38 -22.67
C GLU A 23 -0.44 0.45 -21.63
N THR A 24 0.53 0.95 -20.86
CA THR A 24 1.22 0.14 -19.84
C THR A 24 0.28 -0.25 -18.69
N GLN A 25 -0.59 0.66 -18.26
CA GLN A 25 -1.58 0.41 -17.22
C GLN A 25 -2.64 -0.61 -17.69
N VAL A 26 -3.06 -0.50 -18.95
CA VAL A 26 -4.00 -1.41 -19.62
C VAL A 26 -3.43 -2.83 -19.69
N SER A 27 -2.14 -2.98 -20.00
CA SER A 27 -1.47 -4.28 -20.03
C SER A 27 -1.58 -5.01 -18.69
N VAL A 28 -1.21 -4.36 -17.57
CA VAL A 28 -1.34 -4.96 -16.24
C VAL A 28 -2.80 -5.26 -15.89
N PHE A 29 -3.70 -4.33 -16.19
CA PHE A 29 -5.12 -4.48 -15.92
C PHE A 29 -5.71 -5.72 -16.61
N TYR A 30 -5.42 -5.91 -17.91
CA TYR A 30 -5.93 -7.06 -18.64
C TYR A 30 -5.26 -8.37 -18.23
N THR A 31 -3.97 -8.38 -17.91
CA THR A 31 -3.30 -9.57 -17.34
C THR A 31 -4.00 -10.07 -16.08
N VAL A 32 -4.31 -9.17 -15.14
CA VAL A 32 -5.03 -9.54 -13.91
C VAL A 32 -6.47 -9.96 -14.20
N ARG A 33 -7.15 -9.27 -15.13
CA ARG A 33 -8.51 -9.60 -15.56
C ARG A 33 -8.60 -10.99 -16.17
N GLU A 34 -7.70 -11.34 -17.08
CA GLU A 34 -7.63 -12.65 -17.72
C GLU A 34 -7.35 -13.76 -16.70
N TRP A 35 -6.45 -13.51 -15.74
CA TRP A 35 -6.23 -14.43 -14.63
C TRP A 35 -7.50 -14.68 -13.83
N CYS A 36 -8.24 -13.62 -13.48
CA CYS A 36 -9.51 -13.74 -12.77
C CYS A 36 -10.55 -14.56 -13.56
N LEU A 37 -10.65 -14.35 -14.88
CA LEU A 37 -11.56 -15.10 -15.75
C LEU A 37 -11.19 -16.58 -15.80
N LYS A 38 -9.90 -16.90 -16.02
CA LYS A 38 -9.39 -18.28 -15.97
C LYS A 38 -9.68 -18.95 -14.62
N ARG A 39 -9.54 -18.20 -13.53
CA ARG A 39 -9.83 -18.68 -12.18
C ARG A 39 -11.30 -19.04 -11.98
N VAL A 40 -12.22 -18.22 -12.50
CA VAL A 40 -13.68 -18.49 -12.44
C VAL A 40 -14.08 -19.65 -13.34
N TRP A 41 -13.42 -19.83 -14.48
CA TRP A 41 -13.64 -20.97 -15.39
C TRP A 41 -12.91 -22.25 -14.96
N ASP A 42 -12.45 -22.33 -13.71
CA ASP A 42 -11.82 -23.52 -13.12
C ASP A 42 -10.52 -24.00 -13.83
N HIS A 43 -9.82 -23.10 -14.53
CA HIS A 43 -8.54 -23.43 -15.17
C HIS A 43 -7.34 -23.42 -14.19
N ASN A 44 -7.61 -23.24 -12.88
CA ASN A 44 -6.63 -23.14 -11.80
C ASN A 44 -5.28 -22.46 -12.20
N PRO A 45 -5.32 -21.19 -12.67
CA PRO A 45 -4.14 -20.53 -13.20
C PRO A 45 -3.07 -20.34 -12.13
N GLU A 46 -1.79 -20.31 -12.56
CA GLU A 46 -0.68 -20.01 -11.65
C GLU A 46 -0.86 -18.61 -11.03
N PRO A 47 -0.51 -18.43 -9.74
CA PRO A 47 -0.62 -17.13 -9.08
C PRO A 47 0.23 -16.06 -9.77
N LEU A 48 -0.30 -14.84 -9.84
CA LEU A 48 0.42 -13.69 -10.38
C LEU A 48 1.30 -13.06 -9.30
N PHE A 49 2.60 -12.89 -9.57
CA PHE A 49 3.50 -12.07 -8.75
C PHE A 49 4.00 -10.90 -9.59
N TYR A 50 3.42 -9.72 -9.36
CA TYR A 50 3.75 -8.52 -10.12
C TYR A 50 4.17 -7.38 -9.21
N PHE A 51 5.22 -6.68 -9.61
CA PHE A 51 5.63 -5.41 -9.04
C PHE A 51 5.31 -4.28 -10.03
N ILE A 52 4.31 -3.48 -9.71
CA ILE A 52 3.92 -2.29 -10.45
C ILE A 52 4.74 -1.11 -9.89
N SER A 53 5.89 -0.88 -10.53
CA SER A 53 6.75 0.25 -10.27
C SER A 53 6.24 1.49 -11.02
N GLY A 54 6.52 2.68 -10.50
CA GLY A 54 6.26 3.89 -11.24
C GLY A 54 6.66 5.12 -10.44
N ARG A 55 6.95 6.21 -11.12
CA ARG A 55 7.34 7.46 -10.46
C ARG A 55 6.15 8.06 -9.70
N ALA A 56 6.41 9.10 -8.91
CA ALA A 56 5.34 9.92 -8.37
C ALA A 56 4.49 10.47 -9.52
N GLY A 57 3.16 10.37 -9.41
CA GLY A 57 2.26 10.89 -10.43
C GLY A 57 2.01 9.99 -11.64
N CYS A 58 2.57 8.77 -11.73
CA CYS A 58 2.32 7.83 -12.84
C CYS A 58 0.97 7.08 -12.80
N GLY A 59 0.09 7.41 -11.86
CA GLY A 59 -1.24 6.80 -11.77
C GLY A 59 -1.29 5.42 -11.12
N LYS A 60 -0.26 5.00 -10.36
CA LYS A 60 -0.25 3.71 -9.61
C LYS A 60 -1.56 3.43 -8.86
N TYR A 61 -2.04 4.43 -8.12
CA TYR A 61 -3.30 4.38 -7.40
C TYR A 61 -4.53 4.15 -8.28
N HIS A 62 -4.56 4.78 -9.46
CA HIS A 62 -5.64 4.60 -10.43
C HIS A 62 -5.69 3.16 -10.96
N VAL A 63 -4.52 2.56 -11.19
CA VAL A 63 -4.39 1.14 -11.57
C VAL A 63 -4.92 0.23 -10.46
N ILE A 64 -4.51 0.45 -9.21
CA ILE A 64 -5.00 -0.31 -8.05
C ILE A 64 -6.54 -0.30 -8.01
N LYS A 65 -7.15 0.89 -8.14
CA LYS A 65 -8.61 1.03 -8.14
C LYS A 65 -9.27 0.27 -9.27
N CYS A 66 -8.76 0.37 -10.49
CA CYS A 66 -9.33 -0.31 -11.65
C CYS A 66 -9.26 -1.84 -11.48
N ILE A 67 -8.09 -2.35 -11.08
CA ILE A 67 -7.88 -3.78 -10.83
C ILE A 67 -8.79 -4.27 -9.72
N TYR A 68 -8.85 -3.57 -8.59
CA TYR A 68 -9.68 -3.96 -7.45
C TYR A 68 -11.15 -4.12 -7.84
N GLN A 69 -11.70 -3.16 -8.58
CA GLN A 69 -13.11 -3.21 -9.01
C GLN A 69 -13.40 -4.38 -9.94
N GLU A 70 -12.59 -4.53 -11.01
CA GLU A 70 -12.84 -5.57 -12.01
C GLU A 70 -12.57 -6.96 -11.45
N ALA A 71 -11.46 -7.15 -10.72
CA ALA A 71 -11.11 -8.42 -10.10
C ALA A 71 -12.14 -8.84 -9.05
N THR A 72 -12.58 -7.92 -8.17
CA THR A 72 -13.63 -8.21 -7.18
C THR A 72 -14.93 -8.61 -7.87
N LYS A 73 -15.30 -7.92 -8.96
CA LYS A 73 -16.51 -8.24 -9.73
C LYS A 73 -16.45 -9.62 -10.38
N ILE A 74 -15.31 -10.00 -10.94
CA ILE A 74 -15.14 -11.31 -11.61
C ILE A 74 -15.06 -12.42 -10.56
N LEU A 75 -14.19 -12.29 -9.57
CA LEU A 75 -13.93 -13.35 -8.58
C LEU A 75 -15.13 -13.65 -7.69
N ARG A 76 -16.04 -12.69 -7.48
CA ARG A 76 -17.34 -12.92 -6.81
C ARG A 76 -18.26 -13.90 -7.53
N GLN A 77 -17.94 -14.29 -8.76
CA GLN A 77 -18.70 -15.31 -9.50
C GLN A 77 -18.30 -16.74 -9.12
N LEU A 78 -17.21 -16.93 -8.37
CA LEU A 78 -16.78 -18.25 -7.91
C LEU A 78 -17.88 -18.92 -7.05
N PRO A 79 -18.05 -20.26 -7.13
CA PRO A 79 -19.12 -20.98 -6.44
C PRO A 79 -19.19 -20.69 -4.94
N ARG A 80 -18.05 -20.62 -4.25
CA ARG A 80 -17.97 -20.36 -2.80
C ARG A 80 -18.55 -19.00 -2.36
N PHE A 81 -18.62 -18.01 -3.23
CA PHE A 81 -19.31 -16.73 -2.93
C PHE A 81 -20.83 -16.81 -3.12
N ARG A 82 -21.34 -17.86 -3.77
CA ARG A 82 -22.78 -18.11 -3.92
C ARG A 82 -23.32 -18.91 -2.74
N ASP A 83 -22.50 -19.82 -2.22
CA ASP A 83 -22.85 -20.72 -1.12
C ASP A 83 -22.70 -20.05 0.25
N GLU A 84 -21.78 -19.10 0.39
CA GLU A 84 -21.62 -18.31 1.60
C GLU A 84 -22.53 -17.08 1.58
N ALA A 85 -23.50 -17.01 2.52
CA ALA A 85 -24.38 -15.85 2.67
C ALA A 85 -23.65 -14.56 3.10
N ASP A 86 -22.39 -14.69 3.53
CA ASP A 86 -21.58 -13.58 4.04
C ASP A 86 -20.78 -12.89 2.91
N MET A 87 -21.43 -11.95 2.26
CA MET A 87 -20.83 -11.06 1.24
C MET A 87 -19.76 -10.11 1.80
N SER A 88 -19.47 -10.14 3.11
CA SER A 88 -18.46 -9.28 3.75
C SER A 88 -17.02 -9.74 3.47
N GLN A 89 -16.83 -10.99 3.05
CA GLN A 89 -15.50 -11.52 2.83
C GLN A 89 -14.87 -11.03 1.52
N PRO A 90 -13.64 -10.49 1.55
CA PRO A 90 -13.01 -9.89 0.38
C PRO A 90 -12.38 -10.93 -0.55
N ALA A 91 -12.69 -10.85 -1.85
CA ALA A 91 -11.95 -11.57 -2.90
C ALA A 91 -10.54 -10.98 -3.13
N VAL A 92 -10.42 -9.66 -2.94
CA VAL A 92 -9.19 -8.89 -3.15
C VAL A 92 -8.87 -8.11 -1.88
N LEU A 93 -7.66 -8.29 -1.35
CA LEU A 93 -7.17 -7.61 -0.17
C LEU A 93 -6.42 -6.35 -0.58
N LEU A 94 -6.94 -5.18 -0.20
CA LEU A 94 -6.25 -3.90 -0.35
C LEU A 94 -5.45 -3.61 0.92
N THR A 95 -4.12 -3.63 0.79
CA THR A 95 -3.22 -3.43 1.93
C THR A 95 -2.13 -2.42 1.64
N ALA A 96 -1.59 -1.82 2.70
CA ALA A 96 -0.41 -0.97 2.65
C ALA A 96 0.42 -1.10 3.94
N PHE A 97 1.62 -0.50 3.95
CA PHE A 97 2.47 -0.46 5.13
C PHE A 97 1.94 0.52 6.21
N THR A 98 1.63 1.76 5.82
CA THR A 98 1.16 2.80 6.73
C THR A 98 -0.36 2.94 6.73
N GLY A 99 -0.92 3.47 7.83
CA GLY A 99 -2.36 3.72 7.94
C GLY A 99 -2.87 4.75 6.93
N THR A 100 -2.09 5.79 6.66
CA THR A 100 -2.43 6.83 5.67
C THR A 100 -2.46 6.28 4.25
N ALA A 101 -1.46 5.46 3.86
CA ALA A 101 -1.46 4.80 2.56
C ALA A 101 -2.63 3.80 2.43
N ALA A 102 -2.90 3.03 3.48
CA ALA A 102 -4.04 2.12 3.51
C ALA A 102 -5.37 2.87 3.35
N LEU A 103 -5.56 3.98 4.05
CA LEU A 103 -6.75 4.82 3.94
C LEU A 103 -6.92 5.37 2.52
N ASN A 104 -5.83 5.80 1.88
CA ASN A 104 -5.87 6.31 0.52
C ASN A 104 -6.49 5.28 -0.43
N ILE A 105 -6.09 4.01 -0.37
CA ILE A 105 -6.67 2.93 -1.19
C ILE A 105 -7.98 2.36 -0.63
N SER A 106 -8.54 2.93 0.44
CA SER A 106 -9.71 2.36 1.14
C SER A 106 -9.47 0.91 1.60
N GLY A 107 -8.21 0.61 1.96
CA GLY A 107 -7.74 -0.67 2.44
C GLY A 107 -7.39 -0.64 3.93
N LYS A 108 -6.61 -1.63 4.36
CA LYS A 108 -6.15 -1.78 5.75
C LYS A 108 -4.64 -2.02 5.79
N THR A 109 -4.00 -1.80 6.93
CA THR A 109 -2.56 -2.10 7.03
C THR A 109 -2.30 -3.60 7.00
N LEU A 110 -1.15 -4.03 6.45
CA LEU A 110 -0.72 -5.43 6.49
C LEU A 110 -0.79 -6.01 7.92
N HIS A 111 -0.31 -5.23 8.90
CA HIS A 111 -0.34 -5.61 10.31
C HIS A 111 -1.75 -5.88 10.83
N SER A 112 -2.73 -5.05 10.44
CA SER A 112 -4.12 -5.20 10.87
C SER A 112 -4.81 -6.40 10.21
N VAL A 113 -4.67 -6.56 8.89
CA VAL A 113 -5.33 -7.64 8.14
C VAL A 113 -4.84 -9.02 8.55
N LEU A 114 -3.53 -9.14 8.79
CA LEU A 114 -2.86 -10.41 9.02
C LEU A 114 -2.55 -10.69 10.50
N LYS A 115 -3.02 -9.83 11.41
CA LYS A 115 -2.71 -9.85 12.85
C LYS A 115 -1.22 -10.11 13.08
N LEU A 116 -0.37 -9.29 12.46
CA LEU A 116 1.08 -9.44 12.57
C LEU A 116 1.56 -8.87 13.92
N PRO A 117 2.50 -9.54 14.60
CA PRO A 117 3.10 -8.97 15.81
C PRO A 117 3.93 -7.74 15.44
N ARG A 118 4.07 -6.82 16.41
CA ARG A 118 4.94 -5.62 16.24
C ARG A 118 6.41 -6.00 16.07
N ASN A 119 6.82 -7.10 16.68
CA ASN A 119 8.18 -7.61 16.60
C ASN A 119 8.21 -8.84 15.70
N LEU A 120 8.88 -8.71 14.56
CA LEU A 120 8.98 -9.75 13.52
C LEU A 120 10.26 -10.58 13.65
N LYS A 121 10.96 -10.49 14.80
CA LYS A 121 12.16 -11.29 15.06
C LYS A 121 11.82 -12.80 15.01
N PRO A 122 12.72 -13.62 14.42
CA PRO A 122 12.62 -15.06 14.51
C PRO A 122 12.60 -15.56 15.97
N PRO A 123 11.94 -16.69 16.26
CA PRO A 123 11.18 -17.53 15.33
C PRO A 123 9.82 -16.92 14.91
N TYR A 124 9.26 -17.42 13.81
CA TYR A 124 7.92 -17.02 13.35
C TYR A 124 6.85 -17.23 14.44
N GLN A 125 5.98 -16.24 14.64
CA GLN A 125 4.90 -16.29 15.64
C GLN A 125 3.57 -16.52 14.93
N GLY A 126 3.02 -17.72 15.16
CA GLY A 126 1.72 -18.12 14.61
C GLY A 126 0.54 -17.33 15.17
N LEU A 127 -0.63 -17.47 14.55
CA LEU A 127 -1.87 -16.83 15.02
C LEU A 127 -2.45 -17.44 16.31
N GLY A 128 -2.05 -18.66 16.69
CA GLY A 128 -2.66 -19.37 17.83
C GLY A 128 -4.18 -19.46 17.67
N ASN A 129 -4.92 -19.06 18.72
CA ASN A 129 -6.38 -19.10 18.75
C ASN A 129 -7.06 -18.17 17.73
N ALA A 130 -6.35 -17.16 17.21
CA ALA A 130 -6.90 -16.25 16.20
C ALA A 130 -6.88 -16.83 14.77
N LEU A 131 -6.33 -18.04 14.58
CA LEU A 131 -6.16 -18.64 13.26
C LEU A 131 -7.49 -18.88 12.56
N ASP A 132 -8.47 -19.46 13.26
CA ASP A 132 -9.75 -19.82 12.67
C ASP A 132 -10.57 -18.59 12.29
N GLU A 133 -10.52 -17.54 13.12
CA GLU A 133 -11.13 -16.24 12.82
C GLU A 133 -10.54 -15.61 11.55
N VAL A 134 -9.21 -15.59 11.42
CA VAL A 134 -8.54 -15.02 10.25
C VAL A 134 -8.76 -15.90 9.01
N ARG A 135 -8.82 -17.23 9.17
CA ARG A 135 -9.18 -18.15 8.09
C ARG A 135 -10.58 -17.91 7.57
N ALA A 136 -11.56 -17.75 8.45
CA ALA A 136 -12.92 -17.42 8.06
C ALA A 136 -12.95 -16.06 7.35
N ALA A 137 -12.29 -15.04 7.88
CA ALA A 137 -12.29 -13.70 7.30
C ALA A 137 -11.60 -13.62 5.91
N LEU A 138 -10.64 -14.50 5.62
CA LEU A 138 -9.80 -14.47 4.42
C LEU A 138 -9.92 -15.73 3.55
N SER A 139 -10.92 -16.58 3.80
CA SER A 139 -11.11 -17.84 3.07
C SER A 139 -11.24 -17.57 1.56
N ASN A 140 -12.00 -16.54 1.24
CA ASN A 140 -12.38 -16.11 -0.09
C ASN A 140 -11.34 -15.25 -0.83
N ALA A 141 -10.29 -14.80 -0.14
CA ALA A 141 -9.26 -13.96 -0.73
C ALA A 141 -8.45 -14.75 -1.78
N GLU A 142 -8.21 -14.16 -2.94
CA GLU A 142 -7.40 -14.71 -4.06
C GLU A 142 -6.26 -13.78 -4.46
N ILE A 143 -6.44 -12.47 -4.29
CA ILE A 143 -5.46 -11.45 -4.67
C ILE A 143 -5.12 -10.59 -3.45
N LEU A 144 -3.82 -10.40 -3.20
CA LEU A 144 -3.27 -9.45 -2.25
C LEU A 144 -2.64 -8.27 -3.01
N ILE A 145 -3.12 -7.06 -2.77
CA ILE A 145 -2.52 -5.83 -3.25
C ILE A 145 -1.78 -5.15 -2.10
N ILE A 146 -0.52 -4.82 -2.30
CA ILE A 146 0.33 -4.14 -1.32
C ILE A 146 0.78 -2.80 -1.92
N ASP A 147 0.16 -1.70 -1.50
CA ASP A 147 0.60 -0.35 -1.84
C ASP A 147 1.74 0.11 -0.93
N GLU A 148 2.54 1.05 -1.42
CA GLU A 148 3.77 1.54 -0.77
C GLU A 148 4.74 0.42 -0.38
N ILE A 149 4.97 -0.52 -1.31
CA ILE A 149 5.88 -1.67 -1.10
C ILE A 149 7.31 -1.25 -0.72
N SER A 150 7.74 -0.02 -1.04
CA SER A 150 9.08 0.48 -0.70
C SER A 150 9.35 0.52 0.79
N MET A 151 8.31 0.67 1.62
CA MET A 151 8.43 0.70 3.07
C MET A 151 8.34 -0.69 3.71
N VAL A 152 8.04 -1.73 2.92
CA VAL A 152 7.96 -3.11 3.40
C VAL A 152 9.36 -3.72 3.44
N SER A 153 9.77 -4.22 4.61
CA SER A 153 11.06 -4.89 4.75
C SER A 153 11.02 -6.34 4.28
N LYS A 154 12.21 -6.91 4.03
CA LYS A 154 12.35 -8.35 3.76
C LYS A 154 11.76 -9.23 4.85
N GLU A 155 11.96 -8.88 6.13
CA GLU A 155 11.41 -9.66 7.24
C GLU A 155 9.89 -9.62 7.23
N LEU A 156 9.29 -8.43 7.04
CA LEU A 156 7.84 -8.28 6.96
C LEU A 156 7.26 -9.05 5.78
N PHE A 157 7.90 -8.99 4.61
CA PHE A 157 7.44 -9.68 3.42
C PHE A 157 7.49 -11.22 3.56
N ALA A 158 8.57 -11.76 4.13
CA ALA A 158 8.65 -13.17 4.49
C ALA A 158 7.58 -13.57 5.51
N TYR A 159 7.31 -12.70 6.49
CA TYR A 159 6.25 -12.91 7.48
C TYR A 159 4.86 -12.98 6.84
N VAL A 160 4.58 -12.08 5.89
CA VAL A 160 3.33 -12.09 5.11
C VAL A 160 3.19 -13.41 4.35
N HIS A 161 4.26 -13.87 3.69
CA HIS A 161 4.28 -15.15 2.99
C HIS A 161 3.95 -16.34 3.92
N TRP A 162 4.66 -16.48 5.05
CA TRP A 162 4.42 -17.55 6.01
C TRP A 162 3.02 -17.47 6.64
N ARG A 163 2.53 -16.25 6.87
CA ARG A 163 1.19 -16.03 7.40
C ARG A 163 0.12 -16.54 6.43
N PHE A 164 0.26 -16.27 5.13
CA PHE A 164 -0.68 -16.81 4.15
C PHE A 164 -0.57 -18.34 4.00
N GLN A 165 0.63 -18.92 4.10
CA GLN A 165 0.78 -20.38 4.15
C GLN A 165 0.05 -20.99 5.35
N GLN A 166 0.15 -20.36 6.53
CA GLN A 166 -0.56 -20.78 7.73
C GLN A 166 -2.08 -20.68 7.56
N ILE A 167 -2.57 -19.56 7.03
CA ILE A 167 -4.00 -19.30 6.80
C ILE A 167 -4.55 -20.31 5.78
N LYS A 168 -3.92 -20.43 4.61
CA LYS A 168 -4.38 -21.29 3.50
C LYS A 168 -4.03 -22.77 3.67
N GLY A 169 -3.26 -23.13 4.70
CA GLY A 169 -2.95 -24.53 5.04
C GLY A 169 -2.07 -25.24 4.00
N ASN A 170 -1.25 -24.51 3.25
CA ASN A 170 -0.38 -25.08 2.21
C ASN A 170 0.98 -24.37 2.16
N ARG A 171 1.96 -24.98 1.48
CA ARG A 171 3.32 -24.45 1.33
C ARG A 171 3.56 -23.68 0.03
N LYS A 172 2.52 -23.38 -0.75
CA LYS A 172 2.69 -22.58 -1.97
C LYS A 172 3.12 -21.15 -1.58
N PRO A 173 3.81 -20.42 -2.46
CA PRO A 173 4.12 -19.02 -2.21
C PRO A 173 2.85 -18.22 -1.86
N PHE A 174 2.88 -17.50 -0.74
CA PHE A 174 1.73 -16.76 -0.21
C PHE A 174 0.46 -17.62 -0.08
N GLY A 175 0.58 -18.91 0.22
CA GLY A 175 -0.56 -19.81 0.34
C GLY A 175 -1.33 -20.03 -0.97
N GLY A 176 -0.74 -19.71 -2.13
CA GLY A 176 -1.37 -19.78 -3.44
C GLY A 176 -2.10 -18.49 -3.87
N MET A 177 -1.97 -17.41 -3.10
CA MET A 177 -2.51 -16.09 -3.44
C MET A 177 -1.71 -15.46 -4.59
N SER A 178 -2.39 -14.72 -5.46
CA SER A 178 -1.74 -13.75 -6.34
C SER A 178 -1.35 -12.50 -5.54
N VAL A 179 -0.18 -11.92 -5.80
CA VAL A 179 0.34 -10.73 -5.12
C VAL A 179 0.69 -9.63 -6.14
N LEU A 180 0.07 -8.47 -5.97
CA LEU A 180 0.37 -7.24 -6.70
C LEU A 180 1.03 -6.25 -5.74
N ALA A 181 2.35 -6.13 -5.83
CA ALA A 181 3.10 -5.12 -5.12
C ALA A 181 3.12 -3.82 -5.92
N VAL A 182 2.85 -2.68 -5.29
CA VAL A 182 2.78 -1.37 -5.95
C VAL A 182 3.59 -0.38 -5.14
N GLY A 183 4.40 0.43 -5.82
CA GLY A 183 5.18 1.46 -5.13
C GLY A 183 6.36 1.97 -5.94
N ASP A 184 7.32 2.55 -5.24
CA ASP A 184 8.52 3.14 -5.82
C ASP A 184 9.70 3.05 -4.83
N PHE A 185 10.69 2.19 -5.10
CA PHE A 185 11.86 2.02 -4.22
C PHE A 185 12.78 3.25 -4.13
N TYR A 186 12.57 4.27 -4.96
CA TYR A 186 13.26 5.56 -4.80
C TYR A 186 12.58 6.47 -3.78
N GLN A 187 11.44 6.06 -3.20
CA GLN A 187 10.79 6.76 -2.10
C GLN A 187 11.35 6.30 -0.75
N LEU A 188 10.56 6.47 0.31
CA LEU A 188 10.99 6.12 1.65
C LEU A 188 11.25 4.61 1.76
N PRO A 189 12.44 4.23 2.29
CA PRO A 189 12.75 2.85 2.57
C PRO A 189 12.07 2.37 3.86
N PRO A 190 12.16 1.08 4.20
CA PRO A 190 11.70 0.58 5.49
C PRO A 190 12.37 1.33 6.64
N VAL A 191 11.61 1.54 7.71
CA VAL A 191 12.08 2.32 8.87
C VAL A 191 13.21 1.58 9.60
N GLY A 192 14.24 2.33 10.02
CA GLY A 192 15.33 1.82 10.85
C GLY A 192 16.39 1.05 10.05
N LYS A 193 16.89 -0.06 10.61
CA LYS A 193 17.92 -0.91 9.98
C LYS A 193 17.32 -2.05 9.14
N ALA A 194 16.02 -2.00 8.88
CA ALA A 194 15.32 -3.05 8.15
C ALA A 194 15.71 -3.04 6.66
N LYS A 195 15.87 -4.23 6.09
CA LYS A 195 16.37 -4.38 4.71
C LYS A 195 15.26 -4.19 3.68
N GLN A 196 15.58 -3.46 2.61
CA GLN A 196 14.69 -3.30 1.45
C GLN A 196 14.58 -4.60 0.64
N LEU A 197 13.44 -4.79 -0.02
CA LEU A 197 13.18 -5.96 -0.86
C LEU A 197 14.08 -6.02 -2.10
N CYS A 198 14.38 -4.88 -2.71
CA CYS A 198 15.17 -4.80 -3.95
C CYS A 198 16.69 -5.05 -3.76
N VAL A 199 17.15 -5.33 -2.53
CA VAL A 199 18.56 -5.64 -2.25
C VAL A 199 18.75 -7.14 -2.34
N CYS A 200 19.45 -7.67 -3.33
CA CYS A 200 19.74 -9.10 -3.42
C CYS A 200 20.82 -9.51 -2.41
N GLU A 201 20.60 -10.61 -1.69
CA GLU A 201 21.61 -11.23 -0.81
C GLU A 201 21.78 -12.68 -1.26
N GLY A 202 23.03 -13.12 -1.50
CA GLY A 202 23.33 -14.39 -2.18
C GLY A 202 22.78 -15.64 -1.47
N ASP A 203 22.75 -15.63 -0.14
CA ASP A 203 22.47 -16.81 0.68
C ASP A 203 21.10 -16.79 1.38
N VAL A 204 20.21 -15.86 1.01
CA VAL A 204 18.91 -15.67 1.67
C VAL A 204 17.76 -16.04 0.74
N PHE A 205 16.78 -16.76 1.26
CA PHE A 205 15.50 -17.01 0.59
C PHE A 205 14.86 -15.68 0.17
N ASP A 206 14.73 -15.47 -1.14
CA ASP A 206 14.33 -14.18 -1.71
C ASP A 206 13.09 -14.33 -2.59
N LEU A 207 11.92 -14.22 -1.95
CA LEU A 207 10.61 -14.24 -2.60
C LEU A 207 10.44 -13.14 -3.66
N TRP A 208 11.25 -12.09 -3.61
CA TRP A 208 11.12 -10.96 -4.52
C TRP A 208 11.62 -11.30 -5.94
N LYS A 209 12.48 -12.31 -6.08
CA LYS A 209 13.06 -12.72 -7.38
C LYS A 209 12.00 -13.22 -8.38
N ASP A 210 10.89 -13.75 -7.88
CA ASP A 210 9.83 -14.32 -8.72
C ASP A 210 8.85 -13.23 -9.23
N PHE A 211 9.00 -11.97 -8.80
CA PHE A 211 8.10 -10.89 -9.18
C PHE A 211 8.42 -10.34 -10.57
N GLN A 212 7.42 -10.35 -11.45
CA GLN A 212 7.47 -9.67 -12.74
C GLN A 212 7.33 -8.17 -12.57
N ILE A 213 8.26 -7.41 -13.15
CA ILE A 213 8.29 -5.94 -12.98
C ILE A 213 7.57 -5.29 -14.14
N VAL A 214 6.59 -4.43 -13.82
CA VAL A 214 5.96 -3.53 -14.78
C VAL A 214 6.19 -2.10 -14.33
N ASN A 215 6.88 -1.32 -15.17
CA ASN A 215 7.26 0.06 -14.85
C ASN A 215 6.35 1.06 -15.58
N LEU A 216 5.53 1.79 -14.81
CA LEU A 216 4.72 2.90 -15.30
C LEU A 216 5.61 4.12 -15.53
N THR A 217 5.82 4.48 -16.79
CA THR A 217 6.75 5.55 -17.21
C THR A 217 6.06 6.88 -17.46
N GLU A 218 4.79 6.87 -17.89
CA GLU A 218 4.05 8.09 -18.23
C GLU A 218 3.59 8.83 -16.96
N ILE A 219 3.84 10.14 -16.93
CA ILE A 219 3.45 11.02 -15.82
C ILE A 219 2.03 11.54 -16.09
N MET A 220 1.12 11.22 -15.19
CA MET A 220 -0.30 11.56 -15.32
C MET A 220 -0.71 12.81 -14.52
N ARG A 221 0.01 13.12 -13.43
CA ARG A 221 -0.39 14.17 -12.48
C ARG A 221 0.10 15.57 -12.87
N GLN A 222 1.36 15.72 -13.33
CA GLN A 222 1.95 17.01 -13.72
C GLN A 222 1.96 17.20 -15.24
N LYS A 223 0.83 17.01 -15.93
CA LYS A 223 0.80 17.14 -17.41
C LYS A 223 1.10 18.57 -17.87
N ASP A 224 0.72 19.56 -17.06
CA ASP A 224 0.82 20.97 -17.40
C ASP A 224 2.20 21.58 -17.05
N ASP A 225 3.01 20.92 -16.23
CA ASP A 225 4.37 21.35 -15.88
C ASP A 225 5.39 20.23 -16.10
N ARG A 226 5.74 20.05 -17.38
CA ARG A 226 6.74 19.05 -17.79
C ARG A 226 8.14 19.36 -17.25
N ALA A 227 8.50 20.64 -17.10
CA ALA A 227 9.82 21.03 -16.63
C ALA A 227 10.01 20.60 -15.17
N PHE A 228 9.03 20.87 -14.31
CA PHE A 228 9.03 20.42 -12.92
C PHE A 228 8.96 18.90 -12.81
N ALA A 229 8.14 18.23 -13.63
CA ALA A 229 8.07 16.78 -13.64
C ALA A 229 9.43 16.14 -14.00
N GLN A 230 10.15 16.68 -14.98
CA GLN A 230 11.49 16.22 -15.35
C GLN A 230 12.52 16.51 -14.25
N LEU A 231 12.44 17.65 -13.58
CA LEU A 231 13.26 17.96 -12.41
C LEU A 231 13.08 16.91 -11.30
N LEU A 232 11.84 16.62 -10.90
CA LEU A 232 11.56 15.63 -9.86
C LEU A 232 12.12 14.24 -10.23
N ASN A 233 12.07 13.89 -11.50
CA ASN A 233 12.65 12.64 -12.00
C ASN A 233 14.17 12.60 -11.93
N ARG A 234 14.85 13.73 -12.14
CA ARG A 234 16.31 13.84 -11.95
C ARG A 234 16.68 13.74 -10.47
N ILE A 235 15.93 14.41 -9.60
CA ILE A 235 16.16 14.38 -8.13
C ILE A 235 15.96 12.97 -7.58
N ARG A 236 14.92 12.25 -8.05
CA ARG A 236 14.58 10.89 -7.61
C ARG A 236 15.75 9.91 -7.60
N THR A 237 16.71 10.05 -8.53
CA THR A 237 17.87 9.14 -8.65
C THR A 237 19.17 9.70 -8.08
N LYS A 238 19.16 10.93 -7.55
CA LYS A 238 20.37 11.57 -6.99
C LYS A 238 20.66 11.09 -5.58
N LYS A 239 21.95 10.99 -5.27
CA LYS A 239 22.45 10.89 -3.90
C LYS A 239 22.59 12.29 -3.31
N LYS A 240 22.63 12.39 -1.98
CA LYS A 240 22.80 13.65 -1.25
C LYS A 240 24.02 14.47 -1.71
N THR A 241 25.07 13.80 -2.15
CA THR A 241 26.33 14.42 -2.61
C THR A 241 26.27 14.92 -4.05
N ASP A 242 25.27 14.52 -4.82
CA ASP A 242 25.22 14.81 -6.25
C ASP A 242 24.75 16.25 -6.47
N PRO A 243 25.52 17.08 -7.20
CA PRO A 243 25.15 18.48 -7.41
C PRO A 243 23.88 18.59 -8.27
N LEU A 244 23.01 19.55 -7.96
CA LEU A 244 21.89 19.93 -8.84
C LEU A 244 22.40 20.85 -9.95
N SER A 245 21.76 20.80 -11.12
CA SER A 245 22.08 21.76 -12.19
C SER A 245 21.61 23.17 -11.80
N PHE A 246 22.20 24.20 -12.38
CA PHE A 246 21.79 25.58 -12.13
C PHE A 246 20.29 25.80 -12.38
N ASN A 247 19.78 25.26 -13.49
CA ASN A 247 18.36 25.36 -13.85
C ASN A 247 17.45 24.63 -12.85
N ASP A 248 17.88 23.47 -12.36
CA ASP A 248 17.13 22.70 -11.36
C ASP A 248 17.03 23.45 -10.03
N THR A 249 18.17 24.01 -9.57
CA THR A 249 18.22 24.82 -8.36
C THR A 249 17.36 26.07 -8.50
N ALA A 250 17.45 26.78 -9.63
CA ALA A 250 16.64 27.97 -9.88
C ALA A 250 15.14 27.64 -9.83
N LEU A 251 14.71 26.52 -10.43
CA LEU A 251 13.31 26.12 -10.45
C LEU A 251 12.80 25.70 -9.06
N LEU A 252 13.63 25.04 -8.23
CA LEU A 252 13.27 24.74 -6.83
C LEU A 252 13.16 26.01 -5.98
N THR A 253 14.12 26.92 -6.12
CA THR A 253 14.17 28.14 -5.29
C THR A 253 13.06 29.14 -5.63
N GLN A 254 12.45 29.05 -6.82
CA GLN A 254 11.24 29.83 -7.14
C GLN A 254 10.07 29.57 -6.20
N ALA A 255 10.00 28.38 -5.59
CA ALA A 255 8.96 28.02 -4.63
C ALA A 255 9.33 28.36 -3.18
N VAL A 256 10.53 28.91 -2.93
CA VAL A 256 10.96 29.29 -1.58
C VAL A 256 10.37 30.65 -1.25
N ALA A 257 9.47 30.66 -0.28
CA ALA A 257 8.90 31.87 0.32
C ALA A 257 9.36 31.99 1.78
N GLU A 258 9.27 33.21 2.31
CA GLU A 258 9.45 33.44 3.74
C GLU A 258 8.33 32.76 4.54
N ILE A 259 8.65 32.21 5.71
CA ILE A 259 7.69 31.43 6.53
C ILE A 259 6.45 32.27 6.89
N LYS A 260 6.61 33.58 7.09
CA LYS A 260 5.52 34.52 7.39
C LYS A 260 4.50 34.66 6.26
N ASP A 261 4.90 34.37 5.02
CA ASP A 261 4.06 34.49 3.83
C ASP A 261 3.37 33.15 3.50
N CYS A 262 3.73 32.06 4.20
CA CYS A 262 3.07 30.77 4.07
C CYS A 262 1.69 30.79 4.74
N PRO A 263 0.61 30.42 4.03
CA PRO A 263 -0.71 30.33 4.64
C PRO A 263 -0.74 29.35 5.82
N LEU A 264 -1.50 29.66 6.86
CA LEU A 264 -1.64 28.79 8.04
C LEU A 264 -2.65 27.65 7.82
N ASP A 265 -3.57 27.80 6.86
CA ASP A 265 -4.69 26.91 6.62
C ASP A 265 -4.43 25.86 5.51
N VAL A 266 -3.16 25.68 5.13
CA VAL A 266 -2.74 24.68 4.15
C VAL A 266 -2.01 23.52 4.82
N LEU A 267 -1.81 22.44 4.07
CA LEU A 267 -1.02 21.29 4.55
C LEU A 267 0.46 21.66 4.64
N HIS A 268 1.03 21.57 5.84
CA HIS A 268 2.46 21.71 6.09
C HIS A 268 3.12 20.34 6.26
N ILE A 269 4.27 20.14 5.61
CA ILE A 269 5.04 18.89 5.65
C ILE A 269 6.40 19.17 6.28
N PHE A 270 6.75 18.42 7.33
CA PHE A 270 8.01 18.55 8.06
C PHE A 270 8.80 17.23 8.09
N ALA A 271 10.08 17.31 8.44
CA ALA A 271 10.95 16.15 8.50
C ALA A 271 10.74 15.32 9.79
N THR A 272 10.38 15.96 10.90
CA THR A 272 10.24 15.31 12.21
C THR A 272 8.89 15.55 12.86
N ASN A 273 8.42 14.57 13.64
CA ASN A 273 7.19 14.72 14.43
C ASN A 273 7.28 15.91 15.41
N LYS A 274 8.47 16.20 15.95
CA LYS A 274 8.67 17.35 16.84
C LYS A 274 8.31 18.68 16.16
N GLU A 275 8.71 18.84 14.89
CA GLU A 275 8.37 20.03 14.10
C GLU A 275 6.87 20.06 13.75
N VAL A 276 6.29 18.91 13.39
CA VAL A 276 4.85 18.76 13.15
C VAL A 276 4.06 19.18 14.39
N ASP A 277 4.42 18.65 15.56
CA ASP A 277 3.73 18.91 16.83
C ASP A 277 3.83 20.39 17.23
N ALA A 278 5.03 20.98 17.09
CA ALA A 278 5.24 22.39 17.37
C ALA A 278 4.40 23.29 16.46
N HIS A 279 4.38 23.03 15.16
CA HIS A 279 3.60 23.79 14.19
C HIS A 279 2.09 23.61 14.40
N ASN A 280 1.63 22.38 14.63
CA ASN A 280 0.22 22.09 14.87
C ASN A 280 -0.28 22.76 16.16
N ALA A 281 0.50 22.71 17.25
CA ALA A 281 0.13 23.36 18.51
C ALA A 281 0.02 24.88 18.36
N ALA A 282 1.00 25.52 17.70
CA ALA A 282 0.97 26.95 17.42
C ALA A 282 -0.23 27.34 16.55
N THR A 283 -0.51 26.57 15.50
CA THR A 283 -1.60 26.82 14.55
C THR A 283 -2.98 26.64 15.18
N VAL A 284 -3.18 25.60 16.01
CA VAL A 284 -4.45 25.41 16.75
C VAL A 284 -4.72 26.57 17.69
N THR A 285 -3.69 27.03 18.41
CA THR A 285 -3.80 28.18 19.33
C THR A 285 -4.12 29.48 18.57
N ALA A 286 -3.54 29.67 17.38
CA ALA A 286 -3.78 30.86 16.57
C ALA A 286 -5.17 30.88 15.90
N LEU A 287 -5.68 29.73 15.46
CA LEU A 287 -6.93 29.65 14.67
C LEU A 287 -8.19 29.40 15.52
N ARG A 288 -8.06 28.89 16.76
CA ARG A 288 -9.22 28.46 17.57
C ARG A 288 -9.21 29.14 18.94
N LEU A 289 -10.30 29.83 19.25
CA LEU A 289 -10.49 30.53 20.53
C LEU A 289 -10.81 29.60 21.71
N GLN A 290 -11.33 28.40 21.43
CA GLN A 290 -11.65 27.39 22.45
C GLN A 290 -10.92 26.09 22.13
N VAL A 291 -9.97 25.73 23.00
CA VAL A 291 -9.25 24.46 22.92
C VAL A 291 -9.79 23.56 24.04
N VAL A 292 -10.34 22.42 23.67
CA VAL A 292 -10.75 21.38 24.61
C VAL A 292 -9.64 20.33 24.66
N ASN A 293 -9.05 20.15 25.84
CA ASN A 293 -8.04 19.12 26.06
C ASN A 293 -8.74 17.81 26.47
N ILE A 294 -8.51 16.76 25.69
CA ILE A 294 -8.96 15.40 26.01
C ILE A 294 -7.73 14.63 26.51
N PRO A 295 -7.57 14.43 27.83
CA PRO A 295 -6.44 13.65 28.34
C PRO A 295 -6.56 12.20 27.90
N ALA A 296 -5.44 11.60 27.49
CA ALA A 296 -5.39 10.17 27.20
C ALA A 296 -5.41 9.37 28.51
N GLU A 297 -6.17 8.28 28.55
CA GLU A 297 -6.04 7.27 29.58
C GLU A 297 -5.01 6.23 29.13
N ASP A 298 -3.85 6.21 29.78
CA ASP A 298 -2.83 5.20 29.51
C ASP A 298 -3.32 3.84 30.02
N TYR A 299 -3.44 2.88 29.10
CA TYR A 299 -3.82 1.51 29.42
C TYR A 299 -2.74 0.85 30.31
N ARG A 300 -3.00 0.76 31.62
CA ARG A 300 -2.22 -0.07 32.53
C ARG A 300 -2.64 -1.52 32.35
N LYS A 301 -1.73 -2.36 31.86
CA LYS A 301 -1.90 -3.82 31.93
C LYS A 301 -2.05 -4.18 33.41
N GLN A 302 -3.22 -4.64 33.84
CA GLN A 302 -3.37 -5.22 35.18
C GLN A 302 -2.46 -6.44 35.29
N GLU A 303 -1.50 -6.40 36.21
CA GLU A 303 -0.78 -7.57 36.71
C GLU A 303 -1.66 -8.31 37.73
N GLU A 304 -2.71 -8.95 37.24
CA GLU A 304 -3.42 -10.02 37.93
C GLU A 304 -3.45 -11.10 36.85
N TRP A 305 -2.79 -12.26 36.93
CA TRP A 305 -2.90 -13.32 37.93
C TRP A 305 -1.55 -14.02 38.14
N SER A 306 -0.95 -13.82 39.32
CA SER A 306 0.07 -14.71 39.89
C SER A 306 -0.45 -15.14 41.26
N SER A 307 -1.25 -16.20 41.29
CA SER A 307 -1.56 -17.01 42.48
C SER A 307 -1.93 -18.41 42.02
#